data_AF-A0A831NSH0-F1
#
_entry.id   AF-A0A831NSH0-F1
#
_cell.length_a   1.000
_cell.length_b   1.000
_cell.length_c   1.000
_cell.angle_alpha   90.00
_cell.angle_beta   90.00
_cell.angle_gamma   90.00
#
_symmetry.space_group_name_H-M   'P 1'
#
loop_
_entity.id
_entity.type
_entity.pdbx_description
1 polymer ?
#
loop_
_entity_poly.entity_id
_entity_poly.type
_entity_poly.pdbx_seq_one_letter_code
_entity_poly.pdbx_strand_id
1 'polypeptide(L)' 'MTGERFKVGIRLGRHIVIELMDCPSELLDSIDFLKRTLREAAAAAKSTVISDYFYKFKPQGVSGFVL' A
#
# COMPACT_ATOMS: atom_id res chain seq x y z
N MET A 1 -1.79 -2.02 -46.31
CA MET A 1 -1.34 -1.72 -44.93
C MET A 1 -2.53 -1.92 -43.99
N THR A 2 -2.82 -3.18 -43.65
CA THR A 2 -3.87 -3.54 -42.70
C THR A 2 -3.38 -3.23 -41.29
N GLY A 3 -3.92 -2.15 -40.71
CA GLY A 3 -3.67 -1.79 -39.32
C GLY A 3 -4.37 -2.80 -38.41
N GLU A 4 -3.64 -3.80 -37.95
CA GLU A 4 -4.07 -4.65 -36.85
C GLU A 4 -4.27 -3.77 -35.61
N ARG A 5 -5.52 -3.65 -35.16
CA ARG A 5 -5.83 -3.07 -33.86
C ARG A 5 -5.27 -4.01 -32.79
N PHE A 6 -4.20 -3.59 -32.13
CA PHE A 6 -3.73 -4.23 -30.90
C PHE A 6 -4.88 -4.25 -29.88
N LYS A 7 -5.38 -5.45 -29.55
CA LYS A 7 -6.29 -5.65 -28.42
C LYS A 7 -5.54 -5.28 -27.15
N VAL A 8 -5.83 -4.11 -26.59
CA VAL A 8 -5.40 -3.77 -25.23
C VAL A 8 -6.11 -4.74 -24.29
N GLY A 9 -5.34 -5.63 -23.65
CA GLY A 9 -5.87 -6.57 -22.67
C GLY A 9 -6.53 -5.84 -21.50
N ILE A 10 -7.57 -6.44 -20.92
CA ILE A 10 -8.26 -5.91 -19.74
C ILE A 10 -7.28 -5.91 -18.57
N ARG A 11 -7.06 -4.74 -17.95
CA ARG A 11 -6.27 -4.63 -16.72
C ARG A 11 -7.20 -4.82 -15.52
N LEU A 12 -7.04 -5.94 -14.81
CA LEU A 12 -7.84 -6.27 -13.63
C LEU A 12 -7.48 -5.41 -12.40
N GLY A 13 -6.27 -4.87 -12.36
CA GLY A 13 -5.80 -4.06 -11.25
C GLY A 13 -4.51 -3.32 -11.56
N ARG A 14 -4.07 -2.52 -10.58
CA ARG A 14 -2.79 -1.80 -10.61
C ARG A 14 -2.00 -2.20 -9.37
N HIS A 15 -0.78 -2.71 -9.56
CA HIS A 15 0.15 -3.00 -8.49
C HIS A 15 1.33 -2.02 -8.59
N ILE A 16 1.59 -1.27 -7.52
CA ILE A 16 2.68 -0.29 -7.44
C ILE A 16 3.63 -0.77 -6.35
N VAL A 17 4.91 -0.85 -6.67
CA VAL A 17 6.00 -1.17 -5.73
C VAL A 17 6.81 0.10 -5.52
N ILE A 18 7.04 0.46 -4.25
CA ILE A 18 7.72 1.70 -3.86
C ILE A 18 8.71 1.37 -2.75
N GLU A 19 9.90 1.98 -2.81
CA GLU A 19 10.86 2.03 -1.70
C GLU A 19 10.96 3.48 -1.21
N LEU A 20 10.80 3.68 0.11
CA LEU A 20 10.86 4.99 0.74
C LEU A 20 12.14 5.08 1.57
N MET A 21 12.97 6.07 1.30
CA MET A 21 14.25 6.31 1.97
C MET A 21 14.13 7.55 2.88
N ASP A 22 15.04 7.68 3.84
CA ASP A 22 15.16 8.82 4.76
C ASP A 22 13.86 9.18 5.51
N CYS A 23 13.02 8.18 5.77
CA CYS A 23 11.82 8.35 6.57
C CYS A 23 12.17 8.51 8.07
N PRO A 24 11.45 9.36 8.81
CA PRO A 24 11.66 9.49 10.26
C PRO A 24 11.46 8.14 10.97
N SER A 25 12.54 7.65 11.58
CA SER A 25 12.59 6.31 12.19
C SER A 25 11.51 6.09 13.26
N GLU A 26 11.20 7.13 14.04
CA GLU A 26 10.18 7.14 15.07
C GLU A 26 8.76 6.93 14.52
N LEU A 27 8.51 7.36 13.28
CA LEU A 27 7.24 7.14 12.60
C LEU A 27 7.15 5.72 12.02
N LEU A 28 8.27 5.23 11.46
CA LEU A 28 8.37 3.83 11.00
C LEU A 28 8.23 2.83 12.15
N ASP A 29 8.55 3.27 13.37
CA ASP A 29 8.46 2.45 14.57
C ASP A 29 7.12 2.61 15.32
N SER A 30 6.21 3.47 14.86
CA SER A 30 4.92 3.71 15.50
C SER A 30 3.79 2.93 14.82
N ILE A 31 3.27 1.90 15.51
CA ILE A 31 2.15 1.08 15.00
C ILE A 31 0.88 1.92 14.78
N ASP A 32 0.61 2.90 15.65
CA ASP A 32 -0.56 3.78 15.54
C ASP A 32 -0.42 4.73 14.35
N PHE A 33 0.77 5.27 14.11
CA PHE A 33 1.03 6.12 12.95
C PHE A 33 0.82 5.32 11.66
N LEU A 34 1.48 4.18 11.51
CA LEU A 34 1.40 3.36 10.29
C LEU A 34 -0.01 2.83 10.03
N LYS A 35 -0.75 2.46 11.09
CA LYS A 35 -2.15 2.03 10.97
C LYS A 35 -3.05 3.13 10.42
N ARG A 36 -2.92 4.37 10.91
CA ARG A 36 -3.66 5.51 10.36
C ARG A 36 -3.26 5.79 8.92
N THR A 37 -1.96 5.89 8.65
CA THR A 37 -1.42 6.21 7.33
C THR A 37 -1.88 5.22 6.25
N LEU A 38 -1.82 3.90 6.51
CA LEU A 38 -2.28 2.91 5.51
C LEU A 38 -3.80 2.93 5.30
N ARG A 39 -4.60 3.19 6.34
CA ARG A 39 -6.06 3.34 6.20
C ARG A 39 -6.44 4.61 5.44
N GLU A 40 -5.75 5.72 5.69
CA GLU A 40 -5.92 6.96 4.95
C GLU A 40 -5.51 6.79 3.47
N ALA A 41 -4.44 6.05 3.19
CA ALA A 41 -4.05 5.71 1.83
C ALA A 41 -5.12 4.87 1.10
N ALA A 42 -5.71 3.87 1.78
CA ALA A 42 -6.81 3.08 1.21
C ALA A 42 -8.05 3.95 0.93
N ALA A 43 -8.40 4.86 1.85
CA ALA A 43 -9.50 5.81 1.66
C ALA A 43 -9.23 6.78 0.50
N ALA A 44 -8.01 7.32 0.39
CA ALA A 44 -7.60 8.19 -0.70
C ALA A 44 -7.60 7.46 -2.06
N ALA A 45 -7.27 6.16 -2.07
CA ALA A 45 -7.38 5.29 -3.24
C ALA A 45 -8.83 4.91 -3.59
N LYS A 46 -9.81 5.31 -2.77
CA LYS A 46 -11.23 4.92 -2.87
C LYS A 46 -11.45 3.41 -2.80
N SER A 47 -10.61 2.71 -2.05
CA SER A 47 -10.74 1.29 -1.78
C SER A 47 -11.77 1.03 -0.67
N THR A 48 -12.50 -0.06 -0.77
CA THR A 48 -13.31 -0.58 0.33
C THR A 48 -12.43 -1.41 1.25
N VAL A 49 -12.30 -1.02 2.52
CA VAL A 49 -11.53 -1.77 3.51
C VAL A 49 -12.38 -2.93 4.05
N ILE A 50 -11.88 -4.15 3.89
CA ILE A 50 -12.44 -5.39 4.41
C ILE A 50 -11.84 -5.68 5.79
N SER A 51 -10.52 -5.57 5.92
CA SER A 51 -9.82 -5.82 7.19
C SER A 51 -8.41 -5.20 7.20
N ASP A 52 -7.79 -5.21 8.37
CA ASP A 52 -6.37 -4.87 8.49
C ASP A 52 -5.72 -5.60 9.67
N TYR A 53 -4.40 -5.76 9.56
CA TYR A 53 -3.58 -6.34 10.62
C TYR A 53 -2.23 -5.65 10.65
N PHE A 54 -1.73 -5.47 11.87
CA PHE A 54 -0.45 -4.83 12.15
C PHE A 54 0.29 -5.60 13.23
N TYR A 55 1.59 -5.76 13.05
CA TYR A 55 2.48 -6.42 14.00
C TYR A 55 3.69 -5.54 14.28
N LYS A 56 3.93 -5.29 15.57
CA LYS A 56 5.08 -4.55 16.08
C LYS A 56 6.18 -5.54 16.49
N PHE A 57 7.35 -5.42 15.85
CA PHE A 57 8.53 -6.21 16.18
C PHE A 57 9.28 -5.62 17.37
N LYS A 58 10.17 -6.43 17.95
CA LYS A 58 11.15 -6.02 18.95
C LYS A 58 12.57 -6.14 18.38
N PRO A 59 13.48 -5.19 18.65
CA PRO A 59 13.25 -3.95 19.41
C PRO A 59 12.49 -2.88 18.61
N GLN A 60 12.48 -2.98 17.27
CA GLN A 60 11.90 -1.98 16.37
C GLN A 60 11.29 -2.64 15.11
N GLY A 61 10.53 -1.87 14.35
CA GLY A 61 9.90 -2.25 13.10
C GLY A 61 8.42 -2.61 13.25
N VAL A 62 7.66 -2.34 12.19
CA VAL A 62 6.23 -2.68 12.11
C VAL A 62 5.95 -3.24 10.72
N SER A 63 5.25 -4.37 10.66
CA SER A 63 4.61 -4.85 9.43
C SER A 63 3.12 -4.63 9.51
N GLY A 64 2.49 -4.26 8.40
CA GLY A 64 1.04 -4.10 8.36
C GLY A 64 0.48 -4.19 6.95
N PHE A 65 -0.80 -4.55 6.85
CA PHE A 65 -1.56 -4.53 5.62
C PHE A 65 -2.98 -4.03 5.85
N VAL A 66 -3.57 -3.49 4.79
CA VAL A 66 -4.99 -3.15 4.70
C VAL A 66 -5.53 -3.87 3.47
N LEU A 67 -6.54 -4.71 3.67
CA LEU A 67 -7.22 -5.48 2.63
C LEU A 67 -8.52 -4.77 2.25
#